data_AF-F4YE61-F1
#
_entry.id   AF-F4YE61-F1
#
_cell.length_a   1.000
_cell.length_b   1.000
_cell.length_c   1.000
_cell.angle_alpha   90.00
_cell.angle_beta   90.00
_cell.angle_gamma   90.00
#
_symmetry.space_group_name_H-M   'P 1'
#
loop_
_entity.id
_entity.type
_entity.pdbx_description
1 polymer ?
#
loop_
_entity_poly.entity_id
_entity_poly.type
_entity_poly.pdbx_seq_one_letter_code
_entity_poly.pdbx_strand_id
1 'polypeptide(L)'
;DWEAWRPRWAFNWDAKDIYRQRSRALVQGQHPNWPVHRVETAARDQFQEAARAWMAGTLKLGQALRPCGLWGFYGFPDCYNYDFLSPNYTGQCLPSIRAQNDQ
;
A
#
# COMPACT_ATOMS: atom_id res chain seq x y z
N ASP A 1 9.16 -5.88 11.28
CA ASP A 1 9.48 -5.24 10.01
C ASP A 1 8.57 -5.81 8.93
N TRP A 2 7.91 -4.96 8.13
CA TRP A 2 6.94 -5.39 7.12
C TRP A 2 7.17 -4.68 5.80
N GLU A 3 7.73 -5.41 4.84
CA GLU A 3 8.14 -4.82 3.58
C GLU A 3 7.52 -5.48 2.35
N ALA A 4 6.84 -6.61 2.51
CA ALA A 4 6.37 -7.44 1.41
C ALA A 4 5.44 -6.67 0.46
N TRP A 5 4.41 -6.01 1.01
CA TRP A 5 3.44 -5.19 0.29
C TRP A 5 3.31 -3.78 0.90
N ARG A 6 2.66 -2.85 0.20
CA ARG A 6 2.36 -1.49 0.68
C ARG A 6 0.85 -1.33 0.89
N PRO A 7 0.39 -0.61 1.92
CA PRO A 7 -1.04 -0.45 2.19
C PRO A 7 -1.77 0.35 1.10
N ARG A 8 -1.06 1.22 0.38
CA ARG A 8 -1.59 1.93 -0.79
C ARG A 8 -1.42 1.06 -2.03
N TRP A 9 -2.51 0.76 -2.73
CA TRP A 9 -2.51 -0.01 -3.98
C TRP A 9 -1.51 0.55 -4.99
N ALA A 10 -1.46 1.88 -5.10
CA ALA A 10 -0.60 2.61 -6.02
C ALA A 10 0.89 2.26 -5.85
N PHE A 11 1.34 1.96 -4.62
CA PHE A 11 2.76 1.72 -4.29
C PHE A 11 3.18 0.25 -4.40
N ASN A 12 2.31 -0.63 -4.91
CA ASN A 12 2.63 -2.03 -5.18
C ASN A 12 3.05 -2.21 -6.65
N TRP A 13 4.08 -1.49 -7.08
CA TRP A 13 4.68 -1.61 -8.41
C TRP A 13 5.90 -2.54 -8.42
N ASP A 14 6.51 -2.74 -9.59
CA ASP A 14 7.66 -3.61 -9.83
C ASP A 14 7.43 -5.03 -9.27
N ALA A 15 8.37 -5.55 -8.47
CA ALA A 15 8.25 -6.88 -7.86
C ALA A 15 7.02 -7.02 -6.92
N LYS A 16 6.45 -5.90 -6.45
CA LYS A 16 5.23 -5.90 -5.62
C LYS A 16 3.95 -5.96 -6.45
N ASP A 17 4.03 -5.86 -7.78
CA ASP A 17 2.85 -5.97 -8.65
C ASP A 17 2.13 -7.32 -8.51
N ILE A 18 2.84 -8.35 -8.03
CA ILE A 18 2.23 -9.65 -7.69
C ILE A 18 1.03 -9.51 -6.75
N TYR A 19 1.04 -8.58 -5.78
CA TYR A 19 -0.09 -8.38 -4.87
C TYR A 19 -1.32 -7.83 -5.61
N ARG A 20 -1.11 -6.96 -6.60
CA ARG A 20 -2.19 -6.47 -7.46
C ARG A 20 -2.74 -7.57 -8.36
N GLN A 21 -1.86 -8.38 -8.96
CA GLN A 21 -2.24 -9.52 -9.79
C GLN A 21 -3.04 -10.56 -9.00
N ARG A 22 -2.59 -10.93 -7.81
CA ARG A 22 -3.28 -11.92 -6.96
C ARG A 22 -4.61 -11.40 -6.42
N SER A 23 -4.69 -10.11 -6.08
CA SER A 23 -5.96 -9.50 -5.65
C SER A 23 -6.99 -9.51 -6.79
N ARG A 24 -6.58 -9.16 -8.02
CA ARG A 24 -7.45 -9.29 -9.20
C ARG A 24 -7.87 -10.73 -9.47
N ALA A 25 -6.94 -11.68 -9.41
CA ALA A 25 -7.23 -13.09 -9.64
C ALA A 25 -8.24 -13.65 -8.63
N LEU A 26 -8.13 -13.23 -7.37
CA LEU A 26 -9.08 -13.60 -6.31
C LEU A 26 -10.50 -13.10 -6.64
N VAL A 27 -10.64 -11.81 -6.98
CA VAL A 27 -11.94 -11.22 -7.34
C VAL A 27 -12.50 -11.84 -8.62
N GLN A 28 -11.67 -12.05 -9.64
CA GLN A 28 -12.09 -12.69 -10.90
C GLN A 28 -12.56 -14.13 -10.67
N GLY A 29 -11.91 -14.89 -9.78
CA GLY A 29 -12.31 -16.25 -9.43
C GLY A 29 -13.68 -16.30 -8.74
N GLN A 30 -14.01 -15.29 -7.93
CA GLN A 30 -15.32 -15.15 -7.29
C GLN A 30 -16.39 -14.61 -8.24
N HIS A 31 -16.00 -13.83 -9.23
CA HIS A 31 -16.90 -13.18 -10.18
C HIS A 31 -16.43 -13.38 -11.65
N PRO A 32 -16.56 -14.59 -12.22
CA PRO A 32 -15.99 -14.92 -13.53
C PRO A 32 -16.48 -14.06 -14.68
N ASN A 33 -17.71 -13.51 -14.58
CA ASN A 33 -18.37 -12.73 -15.62
C ASN A 33 -18.22 -11.21 -15.43
N TRP A 34 -17.47 -10.74 -14.43
CA TRP A 34 -17.29 -9.30 -14.23
C TRP A 34 -16.34 -8.70 -15.27
N PRO A 35 -16.62 -7.47 -15.74
CA PRO A 35 -15.71 -6.76 -16.60
C PRO A 35 -14.44 -6.33 -15.83
N VAL A 36 -13.32 -6.23 -16.54
CA VAL A 36 -11.99 -5.96 -15.97
C VAL A 36 -11.97 -4.73 -15.05
N HIS A 37 -12.62 -3.63 -15.42
CA HIS A 37 -12.63 -2.40 -14.61
C HIS A 37 -13.30 -2.59 -13.24
N ARG A 38 -14.32 -3.45 -13.17
CA ARG A 38 -15.04 -3.75 -11.93
C ARG A 38 -14.20 -4.64 -11.03
N VAL A 39 -13.49 -5.60 -11.63
CA VAL A 39 -12.53 -6.46 -10.93
C VAL A 39 -11.37 -5.64 -10.36
N GLU A 40 -10.79 -4.73 -11.16
CA GLU A 40 -9.71 -3.84 -10.70
C GLU A 40 -10.15 -2.97 -9.51
N THR A 41 -11.34 -2.35 -9.61
CA THR A 41 -11.88 -1.51 -8.55
C THR A 41 -12.12 -2.30 -7.27
N ALA A 42 -12.79 -3.45 -7.36
CA ALA A 42 -13.06 -4.30 -6.20
C ALA A 42 -11.76 -4.86 -5.59
N ALA A 43 -10.80 -5.29 -6.41
CA ALA A 43 -9.51 -5.80 -5.93
C ALA A 43 -8.71 -4.73 -5.18
N ARG A 44 -8.68 -3.50 -5.71
CA ARG A 44 -8.05 -2.36 -5.04
C ARG A 44 -8.69 -2.09 -3.69
N ASP A 45 -10.02 -1.99 -3.65
CA ASP A 45 -10.74 -1.60 -2.44
C ASP A 45 -10.62 -2.68 -1.35
N GLN A 46 -10.81 -3.96 -1.72
CA GLN A 46 -10.62 -5.10 -0.80
C GLN A 46 -9.18 -5.17 -0.27
N PHE A 47 -8.18 -4.98 -1.14
CA PHE A 47 -6.78 -5.01 -0.73
C PHE A 47 -6.45 -3.89 0.25
N GLN A 48 -6.82 -2.63 -0.05
CA GLN A 48 -6.49 -1.50 0.83
C GLN A 48 -7.24 -1.56 2.16
N GLU A 49 -8.50 -2.01 2.16
CA GLU A 49 -9.27 -2.23 3.39
C GLU A 49 -8.60 -3.28 4.27
N ALA A 50 -8.26 -4.44 3.70
CA ALA A 50 -7.55 -5.50 4.41
C ALA A 50 -6.18 -5.01 4.91
N ALA A 51 -5.37 -4.40 4.05
CA ALA A 51 -4.05 -3.90 4.41
C ALA A 51 -4.11 -2.90 5.57
N ARG A 52 -5.08 -1.97 5.55
CA ARG A 52 -5.33 -1.03 6.64
C ARG A 52 -5.72 -1.76 7.92
N ALA A 53 -6.68 -2.69 7.85
CA ALA A 53 -7.13 -3.44 9.01
C ALA A 53 -5.97 -4.20 9.68
N TRP A 54 -5.14 -4.87 8.89
CA TRP A 54 -3.97 -5.61 9.37
C TRP A 54 -2.93 -4.70 10.01
N MET A 55 -2.48 -3.66 9.31
CA MET A 55 -1.41 -2.78 9.81
C MET A 55 -1.87 -1.98 11.03
N ALA A 56 -3.06 -1.37 10.98
CA ALA A 56 -3.59 -0.59 12.10
C ALA A 56 -3.93 -1.49 13.30
N GLY A 57 -4.52 -2.66 13.06
CA GLY A 57 -4.81 -3.64 14.11
C GLY A 57 -3.56 -4.12 14.83
N THR A 58 -2.48 -4.37 14.08
CA THR A 58 -1.18 -4.78 14.64
C THR A 58 -0.58 -3.69 15.54
N LEU A 59 -0.58 -2.42 15.09
CA LEU A 59 -0.10 -1.31 15.92
C LEU A 59 -0.95 -1.12 17.18
N LYS A 60 -2.29 -1.17 17.05
CA LYS A 60 -3.21 -1.07 18.18
C LYS A 60 -2.96 -2.17 19.20
N LEU A 61 -2.78 -3.41 18.75
CA LEU A 61 -2.48 -4.53 19.64
C LEU A 61 -1.12 -4.35 20.34
N GLY A 62 -0.09 -3.93 19.60
CA GLY A 62 1.23 -3.64 20.17
C GLY A 62 1.17 -2.58 21.26
N GLN A 63 0.47 -1.48 21.00
CA GLN A 63 0.23 -0.40 21.97
C GLN A 63 -0.57 -0.88 23.19
N ALA A 64 -1.62 -1.69 22.99
CA ALA A 64 -2.42 -2.22 24.10
C ALA A 64 -1.60 -3.14 25.02
N LEU A 65 -0.72 -3.97 24.45
CA LEU A 65 0.11 -4.91 25.21
C LEU A 65 1.35 -4.25 25.82
N ARG A 66 1.89 -3.20 25.18
CA ARG A 66 3.10 -2.48 25.60
C ARG A 66 2.89 -0.97 25.40
N PRO A 67 2.16 -0.32 26.32
CA PRO A 67 1.74 1.09 26.15
C PRO A 67 2.89 2.09 26.12
N CYS A 68 4.04 1.75 26.71
CA CYS A 68 5.24 2.60 26.67
C CYS A 68 6.14 2.33 25.44
N GLY A 69 5.71 1.48 24.51
CA GLY A 69 6.46 1.17 23.30
C GLY A 69 6.33 2.25 22.22
N LEU A 70 7.44 2.57 21.56
CA LEU A 70 7.46 3.44 20.38
C LEU A 70 7.16 2.60 19.13
N TRP A 71 5.88 2.37 18.87
CA TRP A 71 5.43 1.51 17.77
C TRP A 71 5.33 2.29 16.46
N GLY A 72 5.93 1.74 15.41
CA GLY A 72 5.84 2.24 14.04
C GLY A 72 6.28 1.18 13.05
N PHE A 73 5.97 1.38 11.77
CA PHE A 73 6.49 0.55 10.69
C PHE A 73 7.74 1.18 10.10
N TYR A 74 8.78 0.38 9.91
CA TYR A 74 9.96 0.76 9.17
C TYR A 74 9.60 1.17 7.73
N GLY A 75 10.24 2.22 7.22
CA GLY A 75 10.04 2.71 5.84
C GLY A 75 8.78 3.54 5.61
N PHE A 76 8.08 4.00 6.65
CA PHE A 76 6.88 4.85 6.52
C PHE A 76 7.04 6.23 7.19
N PRO A 77 6.62 7.32 6.51
CA PRO A 77 6.24 7.39 5.09
C PRO A 77 7.47 7.30 4.17
N ASP A 78 7.27 6.72 2.97
CA ASP A 78 8.24 6.82 1.89
C ASP A 78 7.89 8.03 0.99
N CYS A 79 8.92 8.74 0.53
CA CYS A 79 8.84 9.91 -0.33
C CYS A 79 8.92 9.55 -1.83
N TYR A 80 9.46 8.37 -2.16
CA TYR A 80 9.73 7.90 -3.51
C TYR A 80 10.43 8.93 -4.41
N ASN A 81 11.30 9.76 -3.83
CA ASN A 81 12.10 10.79 -4.51
C ASN A 81 13.41 10.22 -5.06
N TYR A 82 13.33 9.09 -5.76
CA TYR A 82 14.50 8.33 -6.21
C TYR A 82 14.98 8.71 -7.62
N ASP A 83 14.45 9.79 -8.18
CA ASP A 83 14.74 10.29 -9.53
C ASP A 83 16.02 11.15 -9.57
N PHE A 84 17.10 10.67 -8.93
CA PHE A 84 18.36 11.40 -8.72
C PHE A 84 19.05 11.91 -9.99
N LEU A 85 18.78 11.28 -11.13
CA LEU A 85 19.35 11.66 -12.43
C LEU A 85 18.54 12.74 -13.16
N SER A 86 17.43 13.19 -12.58
CA SER A 86 16.61 14.28 -13.14
C SER A 86 17.38 15.61 -13.09
N PRO A 87 17.45 16.37 -14.20
CA PRO A 87 18.17 17.65 -14.22
C PRO A 87 17.57 18.70 -13.29
N ASN A 88 16.30 18.56 -12.91
CA ASN A 88 15.57 19.44 -11.98
C ASN A 88 15.29 18.75 -10.65
N TYR A 89 16.16 17.83 -10.20
CA TYR A 89 15.96 17.09 -8.95
C TYR A 89 15.98 18.03 -7.74
N THR A 90 14.86 18.11 -7.02
CA THR A 90 14.71 18.95 -5.82
C THR A 90 14.73 18.15 -4.51
N GLY A 91 14.70 16.81 -4.60
CA GLY A 91 14.47 15.93 -3.45
C GLY A 91 13.06 15.99 -2.88
N GLN A 92 12.14 16.76 -3.47
CA GLN A 92 10.75 16.80 -3.02
C GLN A 92 9.99 15.55 -3.45
N CYS A 93 9.18 15.01 -2.54
CA CYS A 93 8.21 13.98 -2.91
C CYS A 93 7.24 14.56 -3.92
N LEU A 94 6.89 13.79 -4.97
CA LEU A 94 5.92 14.25 -5.95
C LEU A 94 4.55 14.52 -5.27
N PRO A 95 3.75 15.49 -5.77
CA PRO A 95 2.43 15.78 -5.20
C PRO A 95 1.52 14.55 -5.13
N SER A 96 1.60 13.64 -6.11
CA SER A 96 0.86 12.38 -6.13
C SER A 96 1.28 11.42 -5.02
N ILE A 97 2.56 11.41 -4.63
CA ILE A 97 3.06 10.61 -3.49
C ILE A 97 2.54 11.18 -2.18
N ARG A 98 2.62 12.50 -1.98
CA ARG A 98 2.06 13.16 -0.79
C ARG A 98 0.56 12.86 -0.65
N ALA A 99 -0.20 12.98 -1.75
CA ALA A 99 -1.62 12.67 -1.76
C ALA A 99 -1.94 11.21 -1.39
N GLN A 100 -1.05 10.25 -1.66
CA GLN A 100 -1.21 8.87 -1.20
C GLN A 100 -0.81 8.69 0.27
N ASN A 101 0.17 9.46 0.76
CA ASN A 101 0.58 9.45 2.17
C ASN A 101 -0.47 10.10 3.09
N ASP A 102 -1.28 11.03 2.55
CA ASP A 102 -2.39 11.66 3.27
C ASP A 102 -3.63 10.74 3.43
N GLN A 103 -3.63 9.55 2.81
CA GLN A 103 -4.79 8.65 2.70
C GLN A 103 -4.62 7.34 3.49
#